data_AF-I3C0I1-F1
#
_entry.id   AF-I3C0I1-F1
#
_cell.length_a   1.000
_cell.length_b   1.000
_cell.length_c   1.000
_cell.angle_alpha   90.00
_cell.angle_beta   90.00
_cell.angle_gamma   90.00
#
_symmetry.space_group_name_H-M   'P 1'
#
loop_
_entity.id
_entity.type
_entity.pdbx_description
1 polymer ?
#
loop_
_entity_poly.entity_id
_entity_poly.type
_entity_poly.pdbx_seq_one_letter_code
_entity_poly.pdbx_strand_id
1 'polypeptide(L)'
;MKSKFLIPLLAVIFTTAMSFTTARTAVDPDNDYIFRNGNWHMIPEVSCVSGASDCQVTVNPDGLDYTVYDSQSFGDAKPGTGESEGEVEL
;
A
#
# COMPACT_ATOMS: atom_id res chain seq x y z
N MET A 1 -45.50 -1.04 23.96
CA MET A 1 -44.68 -0.11 23.15
C MET A 1 -43.20 -0.37 23.43
N LYS A 2 -42.54 -1.33 22.76
CA LYS A 2 -41.12 -1.67 23.02
C LYS A 2 -40.26 -1.84 21.75
N SER A 3 -40.87 -1.88 20.56
CA SER A 3 -40.17 -2.12 19.28
C SER A 3 -39.69 -0.83 18.57
N LYS A 4 -40.23 0.35 18.93
CA LYS A 4 -39.88 1.63 18.28
C LYS A 4 -38.46 2.14 18.58
N PHE A 5 -37.78 1.57 19.58
CA PHE A 5 -36.39 1.93 19.93
C PHE A 5 -35.34 1.02 19.27
N LEU A 6 -35.76 -0.12 18.73
CA LEU A 6 -34.86 -1.13 18.17
C LEU A 6 -34.40 -0.75 16.76
N ILE A 7 -35.27 -0.10 16.00
CA ILE A 7 -34.98 0.38 14.63
C ILE A 7 -33.86 1.45 14.62
N PRO A 8 -33.92 2.54 15.42
CA PRO A 8 -32.84 3.52 15.43
C PRO A 8 -31.52 2.96 15.96
N LEU A 9 -31.56 2.04 16.93
CA LEU A 9 -30.35 1.38 17.44
C LEU A 9 -29.69 0.48 16.39
N LEU A 10 -30.49 -0.29 15.64
CA LEU A 10 -29.99 -1.14 14.56
C LEU A 10 -29.40 -0.31 13.41
N ALA A 11 -30.03 0.82 13.06
CA ALA A 11 -29.53 1.73 12.03
C ALA A 11 -28.14 2.30 12.38
N VAL A 12 -27.90 2.69 13.63
CA VAL A 12 -26.59 3.16 14.09
C VAL A 12 -25.53 2.07 13.95
N ILE A 13 -25.83 0.84 14.36
CA ILE A 13 -24.89 -0.30 14.27
C ILE A 13 -24.54 -0.62 12.79
N PHE A 14 -25.52 -0.58 11.89
CA PHE A 14 -25.27 -0.82 10.47
C PHE A 14 -24.41 0.29 9.83
N THR A 15 -24.64 1.55 10.18
CA THR A 15 -23.84 2.68 9.66
C THR A 15 -22.39 2.65 10.16
N THR A 16 -22.14 2.24 11.40
CA THR A 16 -20.78 2.14 11.94
C THR A 16 -20.02 0.94 11.39
N ALA A 17 -20.70 -0.18 11.13
CA ALA A 17 -20.09 -1.38 10.53
C ALA A 17 -19.63 -1.15 9.08
N MET A 18 -20.37 -0.37 8.28
CA MET A 18 -19.98 -0.04 6.91
C MET A 18 -18.83 0.96 6.81
N SER A 19 -18.45 1.63 7.90
CA SER A 19 -17.37 2.63 7.89
C SER A 19 -15.96 2.01 7.78
N PHE A 20 -15.82 0.69 7.90
CA PHE A 20 -14.52 -0.01 7.89
C PHE A 20 -14.31 -0.92 6.66
N THR A 21 -15.22 -0.93 5.68
CA THR A 21 -15.14 -1.85 4.53
C THR A 21 -14.33 -1.30 3.35
N THR A 22 -13.43 -0.34 3.55
CA THR A 22 -12.45 0.02 2.52
C THR A 22 -11.39 -1.08 2.47
N ALA A 23 -11.70 -2.20 1.80
CA ALA A 23 -10.68 -3.14 1.39
C ALA A 23 -9.70 -2.38 0.48
N ARG A 24 -8.40 -2.37 0.83
CA ARG A 24 -7.34 -1.88 -0.06
C ARG A 24 -7.25 -2.86 -1.23
N THR A 25 -8.05 -2.64 -2.27
CA THR A 25 -8.10 -3.48 -3.47
C THR A 25 -6.98 -3.17 -4.47
N ALA A 26 -6.03 -2.33 -4.11
CA ALA A 26 -5.03 -1.76 -5.03
C ALA A 26 -3.64 -2.39 -4.93
N VAL A 27 -3.47 -3.46 -4.15
CA VAL A 27 -2.19 -4.19 -4.09
C VAL A 27 -2.13 -5.13 -5.28
N ASP A 28 -1.21 -4.86 -6.20
CA ASP A 28 -0.87 -5.75 -7.31
C ASP A 28 0.05 -6.86 -6.75
N PRO A 29 -0.32 -8.15 -6.81
CA PRO A 29 0.48 -9.21 -6.23
C PRO A 29 1.72 -9.59 -7.04
N ASP A 30 1.79 -9.15 -8.30
CA ASP A 30 2.84 -9.57 -9.23
C ASP A 30 3.85 -8.43 -9.53
N ASN A 31 3.46 -7.18 -9.26
CA ASN A 31 4.26 -6.02 -9.60
C ASN A 31 4.26 -4.97 -8.49
N ASP A 32 5.43 -4.36 -8.31
CA ASP A 32 5.64 -3.20 -7.48
C ASP A 32 5.85 -1.94 -8.34
N TYR A 33 5.86 -0.79 -7.69
CA TYR A 33 6.00 0.50 -8.35
C TYR A 33 7.05 1.37 -7.66
N ILE A 34 7.74 2.18 -8.45
CA ILE A 34 8.61 3.24 -7.96
C ILE A 34 8.24 4.56 -8.65
N PHE A 35 8.42 5.68 -7.95
CA PHE A 35 8.18 7.00 -8.51
C PHE A 35 9.50 7.66 -8.90
N ARG A 36 9.73 7.83 -10.20
CA ARG A 36 10.98 8.37 -10.76
C ARG A 36 10.67 9.36 -11.88
N ASN A 37 11.42 10.46 -11.95
CA ASN A 37 11.29 11.48 -13.00
C ASN A 37 9.85 11.98 -13.22
N GLY A 38 9.05 12.04 -12.15
CA GLY A 38 7.66 12.51 -12.19
C GLY A 38 6.64 11.48 -12.68
N ASN A 39 7.04 10.22 -12.92
CA ASN A 39 6.15 9.15 -13.35
C ASN A 39 6.32 7.89 -12.50
N TRP A 40 5.27 7.06 -12.50
CA TRP A 40 5.31 5.72 -11.92
C TRP A 40 5.92 4.73 -12.90
N HIS A 41 6.87 3.93 -12.42
CA HIS A 41 7.48 2.84 -13.14
C HIS A 41 7.13 1.54 -12.45
N MET A 42 6.62 0.58 -13.24
CA MET A 42 6.35 -0.79 -12.79
C MET A 42 7.67 -1.56 -12.73
N ILE A 43 7.85 -2.30 -11.66
CA ILE A 43 8.97 -3.20 -11.43
C ILE A 43 8.45 -4.57 -10.99
N PRO A 44 9.23 -5.66 -11.16
CA PRO A 44 8.87 -6.96 -10.59
C PRO A 44 8.68 -6.86 -9.07
N GLU A 45 7.75 -7.64 -8.53
CA GLU A 45 7.53 -7.77 -7.07
C GLU A 45 8.84 -7.95 -6.30
N VAL A 46 9.10 -7.06 -5.34
CA VAL A 46 10.27 -7.06 -4.48
C VAL A 46 9.88 -7.57 -3.10
N SER A 47 10.50 -8.68 -2.71
CA SER A 47 10.33 -9.25 -1.37
C SER A 47 11.14 -8.47 -0.34
N CYS A 48 10.56 -7.40 0.19
CA CYS A 48 11.16 -6.59 1.25
C CYS A 48 11.04 -7.26 2.63
N VAL A 49 12.04 -7.08 3.50
CA VAL A 49 11.93 -7.51 4.89
C VAL A 49 10.99 -6.57 5.64
N SER A 50 9.93 -7.10 6.25
CA SER A 50 8.98 -6.27 7.00
C SER A 50 9.68 -5.54 8.15
N GLY A 51 9.58 -4.21 8.17
CA GLY A 51 10.13 -3.34 9.22
C GLY A 51 9.31 -2.07 9.43
N ALA A 52 9.88 -1.12 10.18
CA ALA A 52 9.21 0.14 10.53
C ALA A 52 9.51 1.29 9.55
N SER A 53 10.36 1.04 8.55
CA SER A 53 10.76 1.99 7.52
C SER A 53 10.10 1.64 6.19
N ASP A 54 10.31 2.45 5.16
CA ASP A 54 9.89 2.11 3.80
C ASP A 54 10.93 1.19 3.14
N CYS A 55 10.47 0.28 2.28
CA CYS A 55 11.34 -0.56 1.46
C CYS A 55 12.01 0.26 0.37
N GLN A 56 13.29 -0.01 0.13
CA GLN A 56 14.08 0.65 -0.91
C GLN A 56 14.72 -0.37 -1.85
N VAL A 57 14.90 0.02 -3.10
CA VAL A 57 15.67 -0.73 -4.10
C VAL A 57 16.57 0.21 -4.88
N THR A 58 17.77 -0.26 -5.21
CA THR A 58 18.68 0.46 -6.09
C THR A 58 18.25 0.26 -7.54
N VAL A 59 18.09 1.35 -8.29
CA VAL A 59 17.60 1.28 -9.66
C VAL A 59 18.69 1.64 -10.65
N ASN A 60 18.90 0.73 -11.60
CA ASN A 60 19.83 0.92 -12.71
C ASN A 60 19.20 1.65 -13.90
N PRO A 61 19.95 2.51 -14.60
CA PRO A 61 21.39 2.79 -14.45
C PRO A 61 21.73 3.94 -13.47
N ASP A 62 20.77 4.47 -12.71
CA ASP A 62 21.03 5.64 -11.86
C ASP A 62 21.90 5.32 -10.65
N GLY A 63 21.84 4.08 -10.16
CA GLY A 63 22.52 3.66 -8.93
C GLY A 63 21.96 4.37 -7.69
N LEU A 64 20.70 4.82 -7.75
CA LEU A 64 20.01 5.50 -6.66
C LEU A 64 18.95 4.59 -6.04
N ASP A 65 18.72 4.78 -4.75
CA ASP A 65 17.71 4.05 -4.01
C ASP A 65 16.35 4.74 -4.14
N TYR A 66 15.32 3.96 -4.48
CA TYR A 66 13.95 4.41 -4.62
C TYR A 66 13.03 3.63 -3.69
N THR A 67 12.05 4.33 -3.09
CA THR A 67 11.01 3.69 -2.31
C THR A 67 10.11 2.83 -3.20
N VAL A 68 9.83 1.62 -2.74
CA VAL A 68 8.93 0.66 -3.38
C VAL A 68 7.51 0.83 -2.87
N TYR A 69 6.54 0.75 -3.78
CA TYR A 69 5.11 0.89 -3.50
C TYR A 69 4.34 -0.29 -4.09
N ASP A 70 3.36 -0.79 -3.35
CA ASP A 70 2.47 -1.88 -3.81
C ASP A 70 1.44 -1.39 -4.85
N SER A 71 1.36 -0.08 -5.09
CA SER A 71 0.47 0.56 -6.06
C SER A 71 1.03 1.91 -6.53
N GLN A 72 0.44 2.53 -7.56
CA GLN A 72 0.80 3.87 -8.04
C GLN A 72 0.29 5.00 -7.12
N SER A 73 0.58 4.88 -5.82
CA SER A 73 0.10 5.75 -4.76
C SER A 73 1.15 5.93 -3.68
N PHE A 74 1.43 7.18 -3.30
CA PHE A 74 2.36 7.47 -2.20
C PHE A 74 1.88 6.97 -0.83
N GLY A 75 0.59 6.61 -0.70
CA GLY A 75 0.02 6.05 0.53
C GLY A 75 0.22 4.54 0.69
N ASP A 76 0.72 3.87 -0.35
CA ASP A 76 0.90 2.41 -0.39
C ASP A 76 2.38 2.04 -0.45
N ALA A 77 3.22 2.77 0.30
CA ALA A 77 4.63 2.43 0.45
C ALA A 77 4.78 1.06 1.13
N LYS A 78 5.64 0.23 0.57
CA LYS A 78 5.86 -1.13 1.04
C LYS A 78 6.72 -1.10 2.32
N PRO A 79 6.33 -1.80 3.40
CA PRO A 79 7.10 -1.79 4.63
C PRO A 79 8.44 -2.51 4.46
N GLY A 80 9.48 -1.93 5.04
CA GLY A 80 10.88 -2.31 4.86
C GLY A 80 11.75 -2.00 6.08
N THR A 81 13.04 -2.28 5.96
CA THR A 81 14.07 -1.94 6.95
C THR A 81 14.67 -0.55 6.74
N GLY A 82 14.47 0.03 5.54
CA GLY A 82 15.13 1.26 5.10
C GLY A 82 16.51 1.01 4.49
N GLU A 83 16.89 -0.26 4.31
CA GLU A 83 18.05 -0.68 3.52
C GLU A 83 17.60 -1.11 2.12
N SER A 84 18.49 -1.00 1.13
CA SER A 84 18.18 -1.44 -0.23
C SER A 84 18.17 -2.96 -0.31
N GLU A 85 17.01 -3.53 -0.63
CA GLU A 85 16.75 -4.99 -0.63
C GLU A 85 17.15 -5.65 -1.96
N GLY A 86 17.67 -4.89 -2.91
CA GLY A 86 18.11 -5.41 -4.21
C GLY A 86 18.33 -4.33 -5.25
N GLU A 87 18.64 -4.80 -6.46
CA GLU A 87 18.89 -3.96 -7.63
C GLU A 87 17.89 -4.30 -8.74
N VAL A 88 17.27 -3.28 -9.33
CA VAL A 88 16.25 -3.43 -10.37
C VAL A 88 16.65 -2.67 -11.63
N GLU A 89 16.50 -3.31 -12.78
CA GLU A 89 16.67 -2.68 -14.09
C GLU A 89 15.32 -2.18 -14.63
N LEU A 90 15.29 -0.94 -15.15
CA LEU A 90 14.13 -0.29 -15.76
C LEU A 90 14.17 -0.27 -17.28
#